data_AF-X1CXK2-F1
#
_entry.id   AF-X1CXK2-F1
#
_cell.length_a   1.000
_cell.length_b   1.000
_cell.length_c   1.000
_cell.angle_alpha   90.00
_cell.angle_beta   90.00
_cell.angle_gamma   90.00
#
_symmetry.space_group_name_H-M   'P 1'
#
loop_
_entity.id
_entity.type
_entity.pdbx_description
1 polymer ?
#
loop_
_entity_poly.entity_id
_entity_poly.type
_entity_poly.pdbx_seq_one_letter_code
_entity_poly.pdbx_strand_id
1 'polypeptide(L)'
;MVKHVNYRGGKYNPGIYSTTFHLVFGVFTAATADGRKSREPLSNGVGPFTSRDKNGPTAILNSVMKLENELMTNGNSLILSFHPNTLKLEL
;
A
#
# COMPACT_ATOMS: atom_id res chain seq x y z
N MET A 1 -6.37 -15.02 13.43
CA MET A 1 -7.40 -15.85 12.77
C MET A 1 -8.59 -14.97 12.38
N VAL A 2 -9.10 -15.09 11.15
CA VAL A 2 -10.20 -14.25 10.66
C VAL A 2 -11.53 -14.75 11.23
N LYS A 3 -12.26 -13.87 11.91
CA LYS A 3 -13.50 -14.20 12.65
C LYS A 3 -14.70 -14.51 11.75
N HIS A 4 -14.71 -13.99 10.53
CA HIS A 4 -15.89 -14.00 9.66
C HIS A 4 -15.81 -15.12 8.62
N VAL A 5 -16.97 -15.67 8.27
CA VAL A 5 -17.17 -16.69 7.23
C VAL A 5 -18.17 -16.19 6.20
N ASN A 6 -17.94 -16.51 4.92
CA ASN A 6 -18.82 -16.13 3.83
C ASN A 6 -19.98 -17.14 3.69
N TYR A 7 -20.95 -16.81 2.84
CA TYR A 7 -22.15 -17.65 2.65
C TYR A 7 -21.83 -19.08 2.16
N ARG A 8 -20.67 -19.29 1.52
CA ARG A 8 -20.20 -20.59 1.01
C ARG A 8 -19.42 -21.40 2.05
N GLY A 9 -19.36 -20.95 3.30
CA GLY A 9 -18.58 -21.59 4.37
C GLY A 9 -17.07 -21.34 4.31
N GLY A 10 -16.59 -20.49 3.39
CA GLY A 10 -15.18 -20.10 3.32
C GLY A 10 -14.82 -19.01 4.32
N LYS A 11 -13.58 -18.98 4.79
CA LYS A 11 -13.07 -17.89 5.64
C LYS A 11 -12.77 -16.65 4.80
N TYR A 12 -13.01 -15.46 5.35
CA TYR A 12 -12.50 -14.24 4.76
C TYR A 12 -10.97 -14.18 4.88
N ASN A 13 -10.31 -13.58 3.89
CA ASN A 13 -8.86 -13.36 3.86
C ASN A 13 -8.60 -11.88 3.58
N PRO A 14 -8.01 -11.11 4.52
CA PRO A 14 -7.74 -9.70 4.29
C PRO A 14 -6.51 -9.53 3.38
N GLY A 15 -6.45 -8.40 2.69
CA GLY A 15 -5.31 -7.97 1.90
C GLY A 15 -5.32 -6.45 1.75
N ILE A 16 -4.14 -5.87 1.49
CA ILE A 16 -3.99 -4.43 1.31
C ILE A 16 -3.48 -4.12 -0.10
N TYR A 17 -4.40 -3.69 -0.96
CA TYR A 17 -4.13 -3.22 -2.31
C TYR A 17 -5.30 -2.32 -2.74
N SER A 18 -5.01 -1.32 -3.57
CA SER A 18 -6.01 -0.31 -3.94
C SER A 18 -6.32 -0.23 -5.43
N THR A 19 -5.53 -0.88 -6.30
CA THR A 19 -5.67 -0.71 -7.76
C THR A 19 -5.76 0.79 -8.10
N THR A 20 -6.84 1.26 -8.71
CA THR A 20 -7.12 2.68 -9.00
C THR A 20 -8.03 3.35 -7.96
N PHE A 21 -8.58 2.60 -7.00
CA PHE A 21 -9.51 3.12 -5.99
C PHE A 21 -8.87 4.11 -5.01
N HIS A 22 -7.55 4.10 -4.84
CA HIS A 22 -6.86 5.12 -4.05
C HIS A 22 -7.07 6.54 -4.62
N LEU A 23 -7.30 6.66 -5.93
CA LEU A 23 -7.69 7.92 -6.58
C LEU A 23 -9.14 8.27 -6.26
N VAL A 24 -10.05 7.32 -6.49
CA VAL A 24 -11.51 7.53 -6.34
C VAL A 24 -11.86 7.84 -4.89
N PHE A 25 -11.39 7.04 -3.93
CA PHE A 25 -11.62 7.29 -2.51
C PHE A 25 -10.90 8.55 -2.03
N GLY A 26 -9.77 8.90 -2.65
CA GLY A 26 -9.11 10.19 -2.43
C GLY A 26 -10.05 11.37 -2.66
N VAL A 27 -10.79 11.38 -3.78
CA VAL A 27 -11.77 12.42 -4.14
C VAL A 27 -12.87 12.58 -3.08
N PHE A 28 -13.29 11.48 -2.45
CA PHE A 28 -14.32 11.49 -1.41
C PHE A 28 -13.77 11.72 0.01
N THR A 29 -12.46 11.86 0.18
CA THR A 29 -11.82 12.01 1.50
C THR A 29 -11.39 13.45 1.73
N ALA A 30 -11.90 14.06 2.81
CA ALA A 30 -11.48 15.38 3.30
C ALA A 30 -10.01 15.39 3.77
N ALA A 31 -9.44 16.58 4.04
CA ALA A 31 -8.06 16.69 4.50
C ALA A 31 -7.79 15.79 5.72
N THR A 32 -6.63 15.13 5.75
CA THR A 32 -6.25 14.17 6.81
C THR A 32 -5.06 14.68 7.62
N ALA A 33 -4.95 14.22 8.88
CA ALA A 33 -3.98 14.72 9.85
C ALA A 33 -2.51 14.48 9.47
N ASP A 34 -2.23 13.59 8.52
CA ASP A 34 -0.91 13.40 7.95
C ASP A 34 -0.46 14.61 7.12
N GLY A 35 -1.36 15.53 6.76
CA GLY A 35 -1.09 16.74 5.97
C GLY A 35 -1.49 16.61 4.50
N ARG A 36 -2.07 15.48 4.10
CA ARG A 36 -2.68 15.30 2.78
C ARG A 36 -3.93 16.18 2.67
N LYS A 37 -4.06 16.91 1.56
CA LYS A 37 -5.16 17.87 1.35
C LYS A 37 -6.44 17.15 0.94
N SER A 38 -7.56 17.85 1.11
CA SER A 38 -8.87 17.35 0.70
C SER A 38 -8.86 16.97 -0.78
N ARG A 39 -9.46 15.81 -1.10
CA ARG A 39 -9.63 15.29 -2.47
C ARG A 39 -8.35 14.85 -3.19
N GLU A 40 -7.17 14.94 -2.57
CA GLU A 40 -5.95 14.32 -3.12
C GLU A 40 -6.07 12.79 -3.16
N PRO A 41 -5.28 12.07 -3.98
CA PRO A 41 -5.19 10.61 -3.87
C PRO A 41 -4.89 10.13 -2.45
N LEU A 42 -5.26 8.89 -2.13
CA LEU A 42 -4.75 8.14 -0.98
C LEU A 42 -3.46 7.40 -1.36
N SER A 43 -2.78 6.79 -0.38
CA SER A 43 -1.64 5.91 -0.65
C SER A 43 -2.06 4.70 -1.49
N ASN A 44 -1.14 4.23 -2.35
CA ASN A 44 -1.39 3.06 -3.18
C ASN A 44 -0.85 1.79 -2.50
N GLY A 45 -1.77 0.91 -2.08
CA GLY A 45 -1.44 -0.31 -1.35
C GLY A 45 -0.77 -0.04 0.00
N VAL A 46 0.26 -0.82 0.34
CA VAL A 46 1.04 -0.67 1.58
C VAL A 46 2.19 0.34 1.45
N GLY A 47 2.34 0.98 0.27
CA GLY A 47 3.39 1.95 0.03
C GLY A 47 3.19 3.23 0.84
N PRO A 48 4.29 3.92 1.20
CA PRO A 48 4.21 5.25 1.78
C PRO A 48 3.48 6.23 0.85
N PHE A 49 2.87 7.26 1.41
CA PHE A 49 2.29 8.33 0.60
C PHE A 49 3.38 9.02 -0.24
N THR A 50 3.02 9.41 -1.47
CA THR A 50 3.97 9.99 -2.44
C THR A 50 4.80 11.11 -1.83
N SER A 51 6.11 11.07 -2.10
CA SER A 51 7.11 12.05 -1.63
C SER A 51 7.41 12.03 -0.12
N ARG A 52 6.92 11.02 0.62
CA ARG A 52 7.30 10.81 2.03
C ARG A 52 8.42 9.78 2.21
N ASP A 53 8.68 9.02 1.17
CA ASP A 53 9.75 8.03 1.03
C ASP A 53 11.08 8.67 0.64
N LYS A 54 11.77 9.28 1.61
CA LYS A 54 13.01 10.04 1.35
C LYS A 54 14.31 9.26 1.54
N ASN A 55 14.22 8.03 2.06
CA ASN A 55 15.37 7.23 2.50
C ASN A 55 15.68 6.04 1.58
N GLY A 56 15.14 6.06 0.35
CA GLY A 56 15.38 5.03 -0.66
C GLY A 56 14.56 3.74 -0.48
N PRO A 57 14.65 2.83 -1.46
CA PRO A 57 13.79 1.63 -1.57
C PRO A 57 13.98 0.65 -0.41
N THR A 58 15.20 0.49 0.11
CA THR A 58 15.48 -0.40 1.25
C THR A 58 14.77 0.07 2.52
N ALA A 59 14.72 1.38 2.76
CA ALA A 59 14.00 1.92 3.91
C ALA A 59 12.48 1.73 3.79
N ILE A 60 11.94 1.81 2.57
CA ILE A 60 10.53 1.49 2.28
C ILE A 60 10.26 0.03 2.62
N LEU A 61 11.07 -0.90 2.10
CA LEU A 61 10.94 -2.33 2.36
C LEU A 61 11.03 -2.64 3.87
N ASN A 62 12.02 -2.08 4.56
CA ASN A 62 12.17 -2.22 6.01
C ASN A 62 10.96 -1.69 6.79
N SER A 63 10.26 -0.68 6.28
CA SER A 63 9.06 -0.13 6.91
C SER A 63 7.84 -1.03 6.67
N VAL A 64 7.66 -1.52 5.43
CA VAL A 64 6.56 -2.43 5.05
C VAL A 64 6.68 -3.79 5.75
N MET A 65 7.91 -4.27 5.96
CA MET A 65 8.16 -5.53 6.68
C MET A 65 7.73 -5.49 8.16
N LYS A 66 7.52 -4.31 8.75
CA LYS A 66 7.01 -4.16 10.11
C LYS A 66 5.50 -4.45 10.22
N LEU A 67 4.79 -4.50 9.08
CA LEU A 67 3.38 -4.91 9.06
C LEU A 67 3.27 -6.41 9.37
N GLU A 68 2.18 -6.81 10.01
CA GLU A 68 1.83 -8.22 10.25
C GLU A 68 1.34 -8.88 8.95
N ASN A 69 2.25 -9.04 7.99
CA ASN A 69 1.97 -9.54 6.64
C ASN A 69 1.33 -10.94 6.65
N GLU A 70 1.62 -11.76 7.66
CA GLU A 70 1.01 -13.09 7.85
C GLU A 70 -0.51 -13.04 8.07
N LEU A 71 -1.03 -11.93 8.61
CA LEU A 71 -2.47 -11.74 8.74
C LEU A 71 -3.14 -11.44 7.41
N MET A 72 -2.40 -10.90 6.44
CA MET A 72 -2.89 -10.41 5.15
C MET A 72 -2.77 -11.51 4.07
N THR A 73 -3.46 -12.63 4.32
CA THR A 73 -3.36 -13.86 3.51
C THR A 73 -3.86 -13.73 2.08
N ASN A 74 -4.64 -12.69 1.75
CA ASN A 74 -5.04 -12.40 0.38
C ASN A 74 -4.00 -11.58 -0.41
N GLY A 75 -2.94 -11.13 0.26
CA GLY A 75 -1.81 -10.44 -0.33
C GLY A 75 -1.79 -8.93 -0.09
N ASN A 76 -0.59 -8.36 -0.24
CA ASN A 76 -0.29 -6.94 -0.11
C ASN A 76 0.38 -6.42 -1.38
N SER A 77 0.09 -5.18 -1.75
CA SER A 77 0.66 -4.54 -2.93
C SER A 77 1.56 -3.37 -2.54
N LEU A 78 2.82 -3.43 -2.97
CA LEU A 78 3.79 -2.34 -2.89
C LEU A 78 4.22 -1.97 -4.30
N ILE A 79 4.12 -0.69 -4.65
CA ILE A 79 4.60 -0.16 -5.92
C ILE A 79 5.88 0.62 -5.64
N LEU A 80 6.96 0.24 -6.32
CA LEU A 80 8.24 0.95 -6.30
C LEU A 80 8.49 1.54 -7.68
N SER A 81 8.80 2.83 -7.72
CA SER A 81 9.14 3.54 -8.95
C SER A 81 10.61 3.91 -8.92
N PHE A 82 11.33 3.56 -9.99
CA PHE A 82 12.76 3.79 -10.11
C PHE A 82 13.03 4.69 -11.31
N HIS A 83 13.98 5.61 -11.17
CA HIS A 83 14.52 6.30 -12.33
C HIS A 83 15.31 5.27 -13.18
N PRO A 84 15.30 5.37 -14.53
CA PRO A 84 16.00 4.40 -15.38
C PRO A 84 17.48 4.18 -15.02
N ASN A 85 18.15 5.24 -14.55
CA ASN A 85 19.57 5.18 -14.13
C ASN A 85 19.79 4.61 -12.72
N THR A 86 18.74 4.27 -11.97
CA THR A 86 18.87 3.78 -10.59
C THR A 86 19.37 2.35 -10.50
N LEU A 87 19.02 1.51 -11.47
CA LEU A 87 19.42 0.10 -11.52
C LEU A 87 20.42 -0.10 -12.67
N LYS A 88 21.49 -0.84 -12.41
CA LYS A 88 22.44 -1.26 -13.44
C LYS A 88 22.22 -2.74 -13.73
N LEU A 89 22.14 -3.07 -15.01
CA LEU A 89 22.25 -4.46 -15.47
C LEU A 89 23.74 -4.81 -15.48
N GLU A 90 24.12 -5.81 -14.70
CA GLU A 90 25.39 -6.51 -14.87
C GLU A 90 25.11 -7.68 -15.83
N LEU A 91 25.69 -7.59 -17.03
CA LEU A 91 25.66 -8.62 -18.07
C LEU A 91 27.04 -9.26 -18.18
#